data_AF-W1XMB6-F1
#
_entry.id   AF-W1XMB6-F1
#
_cell.length_a   1.000
_cell.length_b   1.000
_cell.length_c   1.000
_cell.angle_alpha   90.00
_cell.angle_beta   90.00
_cell.angle_gamma   90.00
#
_symmetry.space_group_name_H-M   'P 1'
#
loop_
_entity.id
_entity.type
_entity.pdbx_description
1 polymer ?
#
loop_
_entity_poly.entity_id
_entity_poly.type
_entity_poly.pdbx_seq_one_letter_code
_entity_poly.pdbx_strand_id
1 'polypeptide(L)'
;EKVGIKGYLAFFLTIIFFSGVFSGTDSWWRVFDFSVLNGSFGQLPGANGATTSFRGAGGAGAKDGFLFALELAPSVILSLGIISITDGLGGLRAAQQLMT
;
A
#
# COMPACT_ATOMS: atom_id res chain seq x y z
N GLU A 1 -0.14 -29.11 1.21
CA GLU A 1 -1.62 -29.01 1.29
C GLU A 1 -2.11 -28.37 0.00
N LYS A 2 -3.08 -28.95 -0.70
CA LYS A 2 -3.54 -28.37 -1.98
C LYS A 2 -4.31 -27.08 -1.68
N VAL A 3 -3.81 -25.96 -2.18
CA VAL A 3 -4.45 -24.67 -1.95
C VAL A 3 -5.76 -24.64 -2.72
N GLY A 4 -6.86 -24.32 -2.02
CA GLY A 4 -8.17 -24.19 -2.65
C GLY A 4 -8.20 -23.01 -3.62
N ILE A 5 -9.16 -23.03 -4.55
CA ILE A 5 -9.38 -21.95 -5.54
C ILE A 5 -9.48 -20.56 -4.87
N LYS A 6 -10.01 -20.51 -3.64
CA LYS A 6 -10.08 -19.29 -2.83
C LYS A 6 -8.71 -18.65 -2.56
N GLY A 7 -7.67 -19.45 -2.33
CA GLY A 7 -6.32 -18.95 -2.10
C GLY A 7 -5.71 -18.35 -3.37
N TYR A 8 -5.85 -19.00 -4.52
CA TYR A 8 -5.40 -18.44 -5.79
C TYR A 8 -6.15 -17.15 -6.17
N LEU A 9 -7.46 -17.10 -5.92
CA LEU A 9 -8.25 -15.89 -6.13
C LEU A 9 -7.81 -14.75 -5.20
N ALA A 10 -7.62 -15.03 -3.91
CA ALA A 10 -7.13 -14.05 -2.95
C ALA A 10 -5.75 -13.51 -3.37
N PHE A 11 -4.82 -14.41 -3.76
CA PHE A 11 -3.51 -14.02 -4.24
C PHE A 11 -3.57 -13.12 -5.49
N PHE A 12 -4.40 -13.49 -6.47
CA PHE A 12 -4.58 -12.69 -7.68
C PHE A 12 -5.14 -11.29 -7.39
N LEU A 13 -6.15 -11.19 -6.53
CA LEU A 13 -6.70 -9.90 -6.12
C LEU A 13 -5.66 -9.06 -5.39
N THR A 14 -4.83 -9.66 -4.54
CA THR A 14 -3.74 -8.97 -3.84
C THR A 14 -2.68 -8.45 -4.81
N ILE A 15 -2.34 -9.21 -5.86
CA ILE A 15 -1.45 -8.72 -6.92
C ILE A 15 -2.04 -7.46 -7.57
N ILE A 16 -3.30 -7.53 -8.01
CA ILE A 16 -3.98 -6.38 -8.61
C ILE A 16 -3.93 -5.16 -7.69
N PHE A 17 -4.21 -5.38 -6.40
CA PHE A 17 -4.28 -4.32 -5.40
C PHE A 17 -2.96 -3.57 -5.22
N PHE A 18 -1.85 -4.30 -5.14
CA PHE A 18 -0.51 -3.71 -4.98
C PHE A 18 0.15 -3.29 -6.31
N SER A 19 -0.40 -3.67 -7.46
CA SER A 19 0.25 -3.44 -8.76
C SER A 19 0.21 -1.98 -9.25
N GLY A 20 -0.69 -1.14 -8.75
CA GLY A 20 -0.79 0.26 -9.17
C GLY A 20 -1.43 0.49 -10.55
N VAL A 21 -1.98 -0.55 -11.19
CA VAL A 21 -2.52 -0.50 -12.56
C VAL A 21 -3.75 0.41 -12.69
N PHE A 22 -4.48 0.65 -11.61
CA PHE A 22 -5.69 1.45 -11.62
C PHE A 22 -5.49 2.88 -11.08
N SER A 23 -4.27 3.22 -10.65
CA SER A 23 -3.90 4.51 -10.05
C SER A 23 -4.21 5.72 -10.93
N GLY A 24 -4.08 5.60 -12.25
CA GLY A 24 -4.31 6.68 -13.23
C GLY A 24 -5.70 6.69 -13.87
N THR A 25 -6.61 5.80 -13.47
CA THR A 25 -7.97 5.76 -14.03
C THR A 25 -8.91 6.67 -13.23
N ASP A 26 -9.86 7.37 -13.87
CA ASP A 26 -10.93 8.12 -13.17
C ASP A 26 -12.21 7.28 -12.95
N SER A 27 -12.07 5.97 -13.04
CA SER A 27 -13.17 5.01 -12.94
C SER A 27 -13.29 4.43 -11.54
N TRP A 28 -14.42 3.78 -11.25
CA TRP A 28 -14.67 3.07 -9.98
C TRP A 28 -13.59 2.03 -9.65
N TRP A 29 -12.90 1.52 -10.67
CA TRP A 29 -11.80 0.55 -10.54
C TRP A 29 -10.63 1.01 -9.65
N ARG A 30 -10.49 2.32 -9.40
CA ARG A 30 -9.52 2.88 -8.46
C ARG A 30 -9.60 2.31 -7.04
N VAL A 31 -10.77 1.84 -6.62
CA VAL A 31 -10.95 1.22 -5.29
C VAL A 31 -10.12 -0.06 -5.15
N PHE A 32 -9.73 -0.70 -6.25
CA PHE A 32 -8.83 -1.83 -6.25
C PHE A 32 -7.36 -1.43 -6.36
N ASP A 33 -6.99 -0.17 -6.14
CA ASP A 33 -5.61 0.30 -6.17
C ASP A 33 -5.14 0.74 -4.79
N PHE A 34 -4.06 0.11 -4.32
CA PHE A 34 -3.45 0.44 -3.04
C PHE A 34 -3.01 1.90 -2.96
N SER A 35 -2.41 2.45 -4.03
CA SER A 35 -1.87 3.81 -4.02
C SER A 35 -2.98 4.86 -3.92
N VAL A 36 -4.14 4.60 -4.53
CA VAL A 36 -5.30 5.49 -4.46
C VAL A 36 -5.90 5.48 -3.07
N LEU A 37 -6.08 4.29 -2.48
CA LEU A 37 -6.67 4.17 -1.14
C LEU A 37 -5.74 4.64 -0.03
N ASN A 38 -4.44 4.42 -0.19
CA ASN A 38 -3.43 4.94 0.71
C ASN A 38 -3.33 6.47 0.64
N GLY A 39 -3.54 7.03 -0.56
CA GLY A 39 -3.42 8.47 -0.80
C GLY A 39 -2.01 8.98 -0.52
N SER A 40 -1.92 10.28 -0.22
CA SER A 40 -0.66 10.94 0.13
C SER A 40 -0.75 11.55 1.53
N PHE A 41 -0.45 10.72 2.53
CA PHE A 41 -0.37 11.17 3.92
C PHE A 41 0.86 12.04 4.14
N GLY A 42 0.71 13.07 4.97
CA GLY A 42 1.80 13.98 5.31
C GLY A 42 2.11 15.06 4.31
N GLN A 43 1.27 15.27 3.30
CA GLN A 43 1.33 16.50 2.52
C GLN A 43 0.61 17.63 3.25
N LEU A 44 1.34 18.72 3.44
CA LEU A 44 0.87 19.98 4.00
C LEU A 44 0.82 21.05 2.90
N PRO A 45 -0.18 21.93 2.90
CA PRO A 45 -0.18 23.11 2.04
C PRO A 45 0.90 24.08 2.51
N GLY A 46 1.85 24.38 1.63
CA GLY A 46 2.89 25.38 1.82
C GLY A 46 2.55 26.71 1.15
N ALA A 47 3.51 27.64 1.18
CA ALA A 47 3.35 28.95 0.57
C ALA A 47 3.11 28.85 -0.95
N ASN A 48 2.26 29.73 -1.49
CA ASN A 48 1.93 29.83 -2.92
C ASN A 48 1.35 28.54 -3.55
N GLY A 49 0.70 27.69 -2.75
CA GLY A 49 0.08 26.45 -3.25
C GLY A 49 1.06 25.30 -3.48
N ALA A 50 2.33 25.46 -3.08
CA ALA A 50 3.28 24.35 -3.08
C ALA A 50 2.93 23.35 -1.98
N THR A 51 3.01 22.05 -2.25
CA THR A 51 2.85 20.99 -1.24
C THR A 51 4.19 20.68 -0.58
N THR A 52 4.25 20.72 0.75
CA THR A 52 5.44 20.34 1.54
C THR A 52 5.11 19.11 2.38
N SER A 53 6.02 18.14 2.54
CA SER A 53 5.76 16.99 3.40
C SER A 53 5.94 17.31 4.89
N PHE A 54 5.45 16.46 5.79
CA PHE A 54 5.67 16.55 7.24
C PHE A 54 7.14 16.63 7.63
N ARG A 55 8.02 16.11 6.79
CA ARG A 55 9.48 16.15 6.96
C ARG A 55 10.07 17.55 6.75
N GLY A 56 9.39 18.42 6.01
CA GLY A 56 9.91 19.73 5.62
C GLY A 56 11.14 19.61 4.70
N ALA A 57 11.99 20.65 4.67
CA ALA A 57 13.20 20.68 3.85
C ALA A 57 14.44 20.99 4.71
N GLY A 58 15.58 20.38 4.38
CA GLY A 58 16.89 20.68 5.00
C GLY A 58 17.18 20.00 6.34
N GLY A 59 16.34 19.07 6.81
CA GLY A 59 16.59 18.28 8.01
C GLY A 59 17.43 17.04 7.70
N ALA A 60 18.56 16.85 8.39
CA ALA A 60 19.30 15.59 8.42
C ALA A 60 19.49 15.18 9.89
N GLY A 61 18.77 14.16 10.35
CA GLY A 61 18.89 13.66 11.73
C GLY A 61 17.68 12.86 12.22
N ALA A 62 17.71 12.47 13.51
CA ALA A 62 16.68 11.62 14.11
C ALA A 62 15.25 12.19 14.03
N LYS A 63 15.10 13.52 14.09
CA LYS A 63 13.79 14.18 13.94
C LYS A 63 13.20 14.00 12.54
N ASP A 64 14.03 14.08 11.50
CA ASP A 64 13.60 13.85 10.12
C ASP A 64 13.24 12.36 9.90
N GLY A 65 14.06 11.45 10.44
CA GLY A 65 13.75 10.01 10.41
C GLY A 65 12.44 9.66 11.13
N PHE A 66 12.15 10.33 12.25
CA PHE A 66 10.87 10.14 12.96
C PHE A 66 9.68 10.64 12.15
N LEU A 67 9.78 11.81 11.53
CA LEU A 67 8.73 12.36 10.68
C LEU A 67 8.51 11.52 9.42
N PHE A 68 9.57 10.95 8.85
CA PHE A 68 9.47 9.95 7.78
C PHE A 68 8.72 8.69 8.22
N ALA A 69 9.03 8.16 9.40
CA ALA A 69 8.33 6.98 9.91
C ALA A 69 6.83 7.25 10.11
N LEU A 70 6.47 8.45 10.57
CA LEU A 70 5.07 8.86 10.65
C LEU A 70 4.41 8.96 9.28
N GLU A 71 5.12 9.49 8.27
CA GLU A 71 4.63 9.57 6.89
C GLU A 71 4.34 8.18 6.31
N LEU A 72 5.18 7.18 6.62
CA LEU A 72 5.01 5.80 6.17
C LEU A 72 4.01 4.97 7.00
N ALA A 73 3.69 5.37 8.23
CA ALA A 73 2.90 4.52 9.13
C ALA A 73 1.55 4.09 8.53
N PRO A 74 0.74 4.97 7.91
CA PRO A 74 -0.55 4.56 7.34
C PRO A 74 -0.43 3.55 6.20
N SER A 75 0.56 3.72 5.32
CA SER A 75 0.75 2.82 4.18
C SER A 75 1.19 1.43 4.61
N VAL A 76 2.07 1.36 5.61
CA VAL A 76 2.52 0.09 6.19
C VAL A 76 1.34 -0.62 6.88
N ILE A 77 0.55 0.09 7.69
CA ILE A 77 -0.61 -0.49 8.38
C ILE A 77 -1.63 -1.05 7.37
N LEU A 78 -1.98 -0.27 6.34
CA LEU A 78 -2.92 -0.71 5.31
C LEU A 78 -2.39 -1.94 4.56
N SER A 79 -1.10 -1.91 4.18
CA SER A 79 -0.45 -3.03 3.48
C SER A 79 -0.49 -4.31 4.31
N LEU A 80 -0.14 -4.21 5.59
CA LEU A 80 -0.16 -5.35 6.52
C LEU A 80 -1.59 -5.87 6.73
N GLY A 81 -2.59 -4.99 6.78
CA GLY A 81 -4.00 -5.36 6.84
C GLY A 81 -4.40 -6.27 5.66
N ILE A 82 -4.10 -5.84 4.44
CA ILE A 82 -4.41 -6.60 3.21
C ILE A 82 -3.64 -7.92 3.17
N ILE A 83 -2.37 -7.91 3.55
CA ILE A 83 -1.55 -9.13 3.61
C ILE A 83 -2.13 -10.11 4.62
N SER A 84 -2.58 -9.65 5.79
CA SER A 84 -3.18 -10.54 6.80
C SER A 84 -4.48 -11.20 6.31
N ILE A 85 -5.31 -10.47 5.56
CA ILE A 85 -6.51 -11.04 4.92
C ILE A 85 -6.11 -12.04 3.84
N THR A 86 -5.11 -11.71 3.03
CA THR A 86 -4.59 -12.58 1.97
C THR A 86 -4.07 -13.89 2.54
N ASP A 87 -3.33 -13.82 3.65
CA ASP A 87 -2.82 -14.99 4.36
C ASP A 87 -3.94 -15.82 4.98
N GLY A 88 -4.89 -15.17 5.66
CA GLY A 88 -6.07 -15.82 6.24
C GLY A 88 -6.95 -16.56 5.22
N LEU A 89 -6.97 -16.09 3.96
CA LEU A 89 -7.65 -16.75 2.84
C LEU A 89 -6.79 -17.81 2.13
N GLY A 90 -5.54 -18.02 2.56
CA GLY A 90 -4.61 -18.99 1.99
C GLY A 90 -3.89 -18.50 0.73
N GLY A 91 -3.93 -17.21 0.43
CA GLY A 91 -3.28 -16.61 -0.75
C GLY A 91 -1.76 -16.70 -0.73
N LEU A 92 -1.13 -16.54 0.43
CA LEU A 92 0.32 -16.70 0.55
C LEU A 92 0.77 -18.16 0.30
N ARG A 93 -0.05 -19.14 0.71
CA ARG A 93 0.20 -20.56 0.40
C ARG A 93 0.06 -20.82 -1.10
N ALA A 94 -0.90 -20.20 -1.78
CA ALA A 94 -1.04 -20.28 -3.24
C ALA A 94 0.18 -19.68 -3.94
N ALA A 95 0.66 -18.53 -3.46
CA ALA A 95 1.89 -17.91 -3.97
C ALA A 95 3.09 -18.85 -3.84
N GLN A 96 3.26 -19.46 -2.67
CA GLN A 96 4.35 -20.41 -2.41
C GLN A 96 4.29 -21.62 -3.35
N GLN A 97 3.10 -22.18 -3.56
CA GLN A 97 2.91 -23.34 -4.45
C GLN A 97 3.15 -23.00 -5.93
N LEU A 98 2.90 -21.76 -6.35
CA LEU A 98 3.17 -21.30 -7.72
C LEU A 98 4.67 -21.14 -8.00
N MET A 99 5.48 -20.89 -6.96
CA MET A 99 6.92 -20.62 -7.07
C MET A 99 7.80 -21.87 -6.91
N THR A 100 7.21 -23.03 -6.58
CA THR A 100 7.89 -24.32 -6.42
C THR A 100 7.38 -25.33 -7.44
#